data_AF-A0AAV5T267-F1
#
_entry.id   AF-A0AAV5T267-F1
#
_cell.length_a   1.000
_cell.length_b   1.000
_cell.length_c   1.000
_cell.angle_alpha   90.00
_cell.angle_beta   90.00
_cell.angle_gamma   90.00
#
_symmetry.space_group_name_H-M   'P 1'
#
loop_
_entity.id
_entity.type
_entity.pdbx_description
1 polymer ?
#
loop_
_entity_poly.entity_id
_entity_poly.type
_entity_poly.pdbx_seq_one_letter_code
_entity_poly.pdbx_strand_id
1 'polypeptide(L)'
;MNPSIFLLFLAFAASHAGKPCEWIGDAPFCGSQNCYEGLTELARTGSGVNDGFTADFGNECITGMKTLCCKKTFVQVKHKNHCGRYPHEAGCPSGRFEVAEEKNGWYLFGVSYTKICCDQEIFANKTFFIREA
;
A
#
# COMPACT_ATOMS: atom_id res chain seq x y z
N MET A 1 -6.92 27.41 -39.90
CA MET A 1 -6.27 26.99 -38.63
C MET A 1 -7.40 26.61 -37.68
N ASN A 2 -7.53 25.32 -37.37
CA ASN A 2 -8.73 24.74 -36.75
C ASN A 2 -8.57 24.71 -35.22
N PRO A 3 -9.48 25.30 -34.42
CA PRO A 3 -9.34 25.40 -32.95
C PRO A 3 -9.52 24.06 -32.21
N SER A 4 -9.92 22.98 -32.89
CA SER A 4 -10.18 21.67 -32.28
C SER A 4 -8.94 20.88 -31.85
N ILE A 5 -7.73 21.27 -32.27
CA ILE A 5 -6.50 20.53 -31.94
C ILE A 5 -5.96 20.90 -30.55
N PHE A 6 -6.19 22.13 -30.08
CA PHE A 6 -5.69 22.57 -28.76
C PHE A 6 -6.42 21.91 -27.58
N LEU A 7 -7.64 21.41 -27.77
CA LEU A 7 -8.41 20.73 -26.73
C LEU A 7 -8.00 19.27 -26.50
N LEU A 8 -7.27 18.65 -27.43
CA LEU A 8 -6.78 17.28 -27.29
C LEU A 8 -5.52 17.16 -26.43
N PHE A 9 -4.73 18.24 -26.29
CA PHE A 9 -3.51 18.22 -25.47
C PHE A 9 -3.75 18.46 -23.97
N LEU A 10 -4.87 19.08 -23.59
CA LEU A 10 -5.20 19.31 -22.17
C LEU A 10 -5.82 18.09 -21.46
N ALA A 11 -6.31 17.09 -22.22
CA ALA A 11 -6.90 15.89 -21.64
C ALA A 11 -5.85 14.84 -21.19
N PHE A 12 -4.61 14.93 -21.66
CA PHE A 12 -3.60 13.89 -21.38
C PHE A 12 -2.74 14.14 -20.14
N ALA A 13 -2.84 15.32 -19.52
CA ALA A 13 -2.08 15.65 -18.30
C ALA A 13 -2.74 15.13 -17.02
N ALA A 14 -3.96 14.59 -17.10
CA ALA A 14 -4.74 14.19 -15.94
C ALA A 14 -5.08 12.69 -16.00
N SER A 15 -4.12 11.78 -15.70
CA SER A 15 -4.46 10.45 -15.14
C SER A 15 -3.27 9.47 -15.00
N HIS A 16 -2.09 9.84 -14.51
CA HIS A 16 -1.14 8.82 -14.04
C HIS A 16 -0.36 9.28 -12.80
N ALA A 17 -1.08 9.76 -11.79
CA ALA A 17 -0.54 9.70 -10.43
C ALA A 17 -0.57 8.22 -10.01
N GLY A 18 0.44 7.45 -10.45
CA GLY A 18 0.56 6.04 -10.09
C GLY A 18 0.56 5.86 -8.57
N LYS A 19 0.09 4.69 -8.11
CA LYS A 19 -0.11 4.38 -6.68
C LYS A 19 1.09 4.81 -5.83
N PRO A 20 0.84 5.30 -4.60
CA PRO A 20 1.91 5.77 -3.72
C PRO A 20 2.81 4.63 -3.24
N CYS A 21 2.28 3.40 -3.24
CA CYS A 21 2.96 2.20 -2.83
C CYS A 21 2.78 1.06 -3.84
N GLU A 22 3.65 0.06 -3.75
CA GLU A 22 3.60 -1.16 -4.53
C GLU A 22 4.10 -2.36 -3.71
N TRP A 23 3.54 -3.53 -3.97
CA TRP A 23 4.03 -4.79 -3.40
C TRP A 23 5.09 -5.40 -4.31
N ILE A 24 6.33 -5.49 -3.83
CA ILE A 24 7.45 -6.06 -4.57
C ILE A 24 7.60 -7.54 -4.22
N GLY A 25 7.70 -8.37 -5.26
CA GLY A 25 7.91 -9.82 -5.17
C GLY A 25 6.91 -10.56 -6.05
N ASP A 26 7.37 -11.63 -6.71
CA ASP A 26 6.56 -12.34 -7.71
C ASP A 26 5.93 -13.60 -7.13
N ALA A 27 4.63 -13.77 -7.38
CA ALA A 27 3.94 -15.02 -7.09
C ALA A 27 4.29 -16.07 -8.17
N PRO A 28 4.25 -17.38 -7.87
CA PRO A 28 3.78 -17.98 -6.62
C PRO A 28 4.84 -18.12 -5.52
N PHE A 29 6.14 -17.91 -5.82
CA PHE A 29 7.24 -18.07 -4.88
C PHE A 29 7.80 -16.71 -4.47
N CYS A 30 7.29 -16.12 -3.38
CA CYS A 30 7.60 -14.73 -3.04
C CYS A 30 8.94 -14.59 -2.30
N GLY A 31 9.90 -13.92 -2.93
CA GLY A 31 11.15 -13.52 -2.30
C GLY A 31 11.02 -12.18 -1.57
N SER A 32 11.70 -12.05 -0.43
CA SER A 32 11.94 -10.76 0.23
C SER A 32 12.82 -9.89 -0.67
N GLN A 33 12.22 -9.12 -1.57
CA GLN A 33 12.96 -8.11 -2.32
C GLN A 33 13.02 -6.82 -1.51
N ASN A 34 14.21 -6.23 -1.45
CA ASN A 34 14.38 -4.90 -0.87
C ASN A 34 13.69 -3.87 -1.77
N CYS A 35 13.15 -2.82 -1.18
CA CYS A 35 12.61 -1.71 -1.96
C CYS A 35 13.69 -1.06 -2.83
N TYR A 36 13.30 -0.69 -4.06
CA TYR A 36 14.17 0.06 -4.97
C TYR A 36 14.57 1.42 -4.39
N GLU A 37 15.61 2.02 -4.97
CA GLU A 37 16.03 3.37 -4.57
C GLU A 37 14.87 4.38 -4.72
N GLY A 38 14.71 5.25 -3.72
CA GLY A 38 13.60 6.21 -3.67
C GLY A 38 12.31 5.68 -3.04
N LEU A 39 12.24 4.39 -2.73
CA LEU A 39 11.15 3.77 -1.98
C LEU A 39 11.57 3.49 -0.52
N THR A 40 10.58 3.21 0.31
CA THR A 40 10.76 2.84 1.73
C THR A 40 9.83 1.69 2.06
N GLU A 41 10.38 0.69 2.71
CA GLU A 41 9.64 -0.48 3.17
C GLU A 41 8.74 -0.10 4.35
N LEU A 42 7.45 -0.47 4.27
CA LEU A 42 6.51 -0.34 5.39
C LEU A 42 6.11 -1.69 5.99
N ALA A 43 6.02 -2.73 5.17
CA ALA A 43 5.52 -4.02 5.60
C ALA A 43 6.01 -5.15 4.71
N ARG A 44 5.84 -6.38 5.19
CA ARG A 44 6.01 -7.61 4.41
C ARG A 44 4.87 -8.57 4.74
N THR A 45 4.31 -9.23 3.73
CA THR A 45 3.31 -10.29 3.91
C THR A 45 3.30 -11.26 2.74
N GLY A 46 2.92 -12.51 3.00
CA GLY A 46 2.67 -13.52 1.96
C GLY A 46 1.28 -13.43 1.34
N SER A 47 0.37 -12.65 1.92
CA SER A 47 -1.04 -12.64 1.53
C SER A 47 -1.68 -11.33 1.95
N GLY A 48 -2.38 -10.66 1.04
CA GLY A 48 -3.00 -9.37 1.31
C GLY A 48 -4.21 -9.08 0.44
N VAL A 49 -4.88 -7.98 0.75
CA VAL A 49 -6.07 -7.52 0.04
C VAL A 49 -5.68 -6.53 -1.07
N ASN A 50 -6.47 -6.52 -2.15
CA ASN A 50 -6.39 -5.50 -3.18
C ASN A 50 -7.29 -4.33 -2.76
N ASP A 51 -6.72 -3.32 -2.11
CA ASP A 51 -7.47 -2.16 -1.60
C ASP A 51 -7.76 -1.11 -2.70
N GLY A 52 -7.07 -1.19 -3.85
CA GLY A 52 -7.21 -0.27 -4.97
C GLY A 52 -6.62 1.13 -4.72
N PHE A 53 -6.40 1.52 -3.47
CA PHE A 53 -6.04 2.88 -3.05
C PHE A 53 -4.55 3.02 -2.76
N THR A 54 -3.99 2.14 -1.92
CA THR A 54 -2.60 2.23 -1.46
C THR A 54 -1.69 1.40 -2.35
N ALA A 55 -2.05 0.14 -2.57
CA ALA A 55 -1.34 -0.81 -3.41
C ALA A 55 -2.22 -2.05 -3.68
N ASP A 56 -2.12 -2.65 -4.86
CA ASP A 56 -2.72 -3.98 -5.09
C ASP A 56 -1.72 -5.06 -4.73
N PHE A 57 -2.13 -6.04 -3.91
CA PHE A 57 -1.29 -7.18 -3.54
C PHE A 57 -1.09 -8.15 -4.71
N GLY A 58 -2.10 -8.29 -5.56
CA GLY A 58 -2.13 -9.27 -6.63
C GLY A 58 -2.29 -10.70 -6.10
N ASN A 59 -1.51 -11.63 -6.66
CA ASN A 59 -1.57 -13.05 -6.30
C ASN A 59 -0.83 -13.34 -4.98
N GLU A 60 -1.43 -14.22 -4.17
CA GLU A 60 -0.86 -14.73 -2.93
C GLU A 60 0.43 -15.55 -3.14
N CYS A 61 1.28 -15.53 -2.12
CA CYS A 61 2.51 -16.29 -2.06
C CYS A 61 2.22 -17.71 -1.54
N ILE A 62 2.64 -18.74 -2.26
CA ILE A 62 2.65 -20.12 -1.74
C ILE A 62 3.72 -20.24 -0.63
N THR A 63 4.85 -19.59 -0.84
CA THR A 63 5.95 -19.53 0.13
C THR A 63 6.62 -18.16 0.08
N GLY A 64 7.16 -17.72 1.22
CA GLY A 64 7.81 -16.42 1.41
C GLY A 64 6.84 -15.23 1.47
N MET A 65 7.33 -14.03 1.18
CA MET A 65 6.60 -12.76 1.39
C MET A 65 6.92 -11.73 0.31
N LYS A 66 5.96 -10.86 0.00
CA LYS A 66 6.16 -9.60 -0.72
C LYS A 66 6.51 -8.48 0.25
N THR A 67 7.15 -7.44 -0.26
CA THR A 67 7.52 -6.23 0.48
C THR A 67 6.69 -5.03 0.02
N LEU A 68 5.96 -4.36 0.92
CA LEU A 68 5.25 -3.12 0.61
C LEU A 68 6.23 -1.96 0.61
N CYS A 69 6.43 -1.38 -0.56
CA CYS A 69 7.37 -0.30 -0.81
C CYS A 69 6.61 0.95 -1.21
N CYS A 70 6.80 2.04 -0.47
CA CYS A 70 6.14 3.32 -0.71
C CYS A 70 7.14 4.41 -1.10
N LYS A 71 6.73 5.34 -1.96
CA LYS A 71 7.57 6.47 -2.36
C LYS A 71 7.96 7.31 -1.14
N LYS A 72 9.23 7.73 -1.05
CA LYS A 72 9.70 8.63 0.02
C LYS A 72 9.02 10.00 0.04
N THR A 73 8.43 10.41 -1.10
CA THR A 73 7.58 11.60 -1.19
C THR A 73 6.19 11.41 -0.58
N PHE A 74 5.76 10.16 -0.41
CA PHE A 74 4.53 9.78 0.28
C PHE A 74 4.78 9.48 1.75
N VAL A 75 5.90 8.81 2.07
CA VAL A 75 6.23 8.36 3.42
C VAL A 75 7.65 8.77 3.84
N GLN A 76 7.78 9.34 5.04
CA GLN A 76 9.03 9.69 5.68
C GLN A 76 9.24 8.86 6.95
N VAL A 77 9.76 7.64 6.79
CA VAL A 77 10.12 6.78 7.91
C VAL A 77 11.54 7.15 8.37
N LYS A 78 11.65 7.88 9.49
CA LYS A 78 12.95 8.20 10.12
C LYS A 78 13.42 7.12 11.09
N HIS A 79 12.50 6.35 11.67
CA HIS A 79 12.80 5.32 12.67
C HIS A 79 12.05 4.00 12.39
N LYS A 80 12.57 2.91 12.95
CA LYS A 80 11.86 1.62 12.99
C LYS A 80 10.75 1.73 14.04
N ASN A 81 9.59 1.10 13.79
CA ASN A 81 8.41 0.96 14.68
C ASN A 81 7.20 1.89 14.46
N HIS A 82 7.14 2.59 13.32
CA HIS A 82 5.94 3.39 13.00
C HIS A 82 4.75 2.56 12.52
N CYS A 83 4.95 1.28 12.18
CA CYS A 83 3.90 0.39 11.69
C CYS A 83 3.72 -0.80 12.63
N GLY A 84 2.48 -1.24 12.82
CA GLY A 84 2.10 -2.37 13.65
C GLY A 84 0.94 -3.16 13.05
N ARG A 85 0.74 -4.37 13.57
CA ARG A 85 -0.33 -5.28 13.16
C ARG A 85 -1.43 -5.30 14.21
N TYR A 86 -2.68 -5.21 13.76
CA TYR A 86 -3.86 -5.15 14.62
C TYR A 86 -4.92 -6.13 14.14
N PRO A 87 -5.72 -6.72 15.05
CA PRO A 87 -6.88 -7.52 14.67
C PRO A 87 -7.80 -6.73 13.75
N HIS A 88 -8.33 -7.36 12.69
CA HIS A 88 -9.23 -6.69 11.74
C HIS A 88 -10.41 -5.98 12.44
N GLU A 89 -11.05 -6.66 13.40
CA GLU A 89 -12.20 -6.14 14.15
C GLU A 89 -11.86 -4.94 15.05
N ALA A 90 -10.61 -4.83 15.52
CA ALA A 90 -10.17 -3.73 16.36
C ALA A 90 -9.91 -2.44 15.56
N GLY A 91 -9.71 -2.55 14.25
CA GLY A 91 -9.32 -1.43 13.40
C GLY A 91 -7.92 -0.89 13.71
N CYS A 92 -7.58 0.24 13.10
CA CYS A 92 -6.39 0.98 13.46
C CYS A 92 -6.67 1.90 14.66
N PRO A 93 -5.77 1.95 15.66
CA PRO A 93 -5.93 2.84 16.79
C PRO A 93 -5.82 4.31 16.36
N SER A 94 -6.34 5.22 17.19
CA SER A 94 -6.30 6.66 16.94
C SER A 94 -4.88 7.15 16.62
N GLY A 95 -4.76 7.95 15.56
CA GLY A 95 -3.48 8.45 15.08
C GLY A 95 -2.71 7.48 14.19
N ARG A 96 -3.26 6.31 13.85
CA ARG A 96 -2.72 5.39 12.85
C ARG A 96 -3.65 5.24 11.65
N PHE A 97 -3.07 4.98 10.49
CA PHE A 97 -3.77 4.75 9.23
C PHE A 97 -3.47 3.34 8.71
N GLU A 98 -4.47 2.69 8.13
CA GLU A 98 -4.35 1.37 7.52
C GLU A 98 -3.60 1.45 6.20
N VAL A 99 -2.43 0.82 6.08
CA VAL A 99 -1.64 0.83 4.83
C VAL A 99 -1.79 -0.43 4.02
N ALA A 100 -2.27 -1.50 4.65
CA ALA A 100 -2.46 -2.79 4.05
C ALA A 100 -3.29 -3.67 4.98
N GLU A 101 -3.96 -4.63 4.38
CA GLU A 101 -4.60 -5.72 5.07
C GLU A 101 -3.91 -7.03 4.71
N GLU A 102 -3.48 -7.76 5.73
CA GLU A 102 -2.88 -9.08 5.64
C GLU A 102 -3.96 -10.13 5.88
N LYS A 103 -4.12 -11.03 4.93
CA LYS A 103 -5.03 -12.18 5.09
C LYS A 103 -4.24 -13.33 5.70
N ASN A 104 -4.55 -13.67 6.94
CA ASN A 104 -3.94 -14.82 7.62
C ASN A 104 -4.63 -16.11 7.17
N GLY A 105 -3.85 -17.20 7.12
CA GLY A 105 -4.16 -18.42 6.39
C GLY A 105 -5.55 -19.06 6.58
N TRP A 106 -5.87 -19.92 5.61
CA TRP A 106 -7.08 -20.71 5.54
C TRP A 106 -6.92 -21.99 6.37
N TYR A 107 -7.53 -22.06 7.55
CA TYR A 107 -7.75 -23.33 8.26
C TYR A 107 -9.16 -23.36 8.82
N LEU A 108 -9.58 -24.54 9.33
CA LEU A 108 -10.93 -25.04 9.65
C LEU A 108 -11.96 -24.08 10.31
N PHE A 109 -11.57 -22.86 10.67
CA PHE A 109 -12.36 -21.84 11.37
C PHE A 109 -12.63 -20.58 10.53
N GLY A 110 -12.22 -20.54 9.25
CA GLY A 110 -12.48 -19.42 8.34
C GLY A 110 -11.23 -18.61 7.99
N VAL A 111 -11.42 -17.56 7.19
CA VAL A 111 -10.36 -16.60 6.83
C VAL A 111 -10.30 -15.54 7.91
N SER A 112 -9.10 -15.22 8.40
CA SER A 112 -8.91 -14.12 9.35
C SER A 112 -8.00 -13.06 8.74
N TYR A 113 -8.17 -11.82 9.20
CA TYR A 113 -7.47 -10.69 8.64
C TYR A 113 -6.78 -9.89 9.75
N THR A 114 -5.64 -9.32 9.40
CA THR A 114 -4.86 -8.40 10.24
C THR A 114 -4.70 -7.10 9.47
N LYS A 115 -5.00 -5.97 10.12
CA LYS A 115 -4.71 -4.65 9.57
C LYS A 115 -3.27 -4.27 9.89
N ILE A 116 -2.55 -3.77 8.90
CA ILE A 116 -1.24 -3.16 9.07
C ILE A 116 -1.46 -1.66 9.16
N CYS A 117 -1.25 -1.12 10.35
CA CYS A 117 -1.52 0.28 10.66
C CYS A 117 -0.21 1.02 10.95
N CYS A 118 -0.02 2.18 10.32
CA CYS A 118 1.15 3.03 10.54
C CYS A 118 0.78 4.39 11.14
N ASP A 119 1.68 4.98 11.93
CA ASP A 119 1.49 6.30 12.54
C ASP A 119 1.24 7.36 11.45
N GLN A 120 0.23 8.21 11.62
CA GLN A 120 -0.11 9.22 10.63
C GLN A 120 1.04 10.21 10.34
N GLU A 121 1.96 10.37 11.30
CA GLU A 121 3.10 11.28 11.19
C GLU A 121 4.12 10.87 10.11
N ILE A 122 4.14 9.60 9.69
CA ILE A 122 5.06 9.18 8.63
C ILE A 122 4.59 9.60 7.25
N PHE A 123 3.32 9.99 7.08
CA PHE A 123 2.81 10.35 5.76
C PHE A 123 3.05 11.84 5.47
N ALA A 124 3.83 12.11 4.43
CA ALA A 124 4.22 13.46 4.05
C ALA A 124 3.05 14.28 3.47
N ASN A 125 2.04 13.62 2.91
CA ASN A 125 0.86 14.28 2.35
C ASN A 125 -0.43 13.77 3.00
N LYS A 126 -0.85 14.47 4.06
CA LYS A 126 -2.08 14.16 4.80
C LYS A 126 -3.37 14.32 3.96
N THR A 127 -3.32 15.09 2.87
CA THR A 127 -4.49 15.44 2.04
C THR A 127 -5.06 14.25 1.28
N PHE A 128 -4.27 13.20 1.02
CA PHE A 128 -4.78 11.97 0.38
C PHE A 128 -5.76 11.21 1.28
N PHE A 129 -5.64 11.32 2.60
CA PHE A 129 -6.43 10.57 3.57
C PHE A 129 -7.73 11.27 3.98
N ILE A 130 -8.00 12.48 3.46
CA ILE A 130 -9.22 13.26 3.77
C ILE A 130 -10.34 12.95 2.75
N ARG A 131 -10.08 12.11 1.73
CA ARG A 131 -11.06 11.83 0.67
C ARG A 131 -12.07 10.71 0.96
N GLU A 132 -11.98 10.02 2.09
CA GLU A 132 -13.00 9.06 2.51
C GLU A 132 -13.27 9.20 4.01
N ALA A 133 -14.18 10.11 4.33
CA ALA A 133 -14.94 10.15 5.57
C ALA A 133 -16.39 10.47 5.21
#